data_AF-A0A938MZ13-F1
#
_entry.id   AF-A0A938MZ13-F1
#
_cell.length_a   1.000
_cell.length_b   1.000
_cell.length_c   1.000
_cell.angle_alpha   90.00
_cell.angle_beta   90.00
_cell.angle_gamma   90.00
#
_symmetry.space_group_name_H-M   'P 1'
#
loop_
_entity.id
_entity.type
_entity.pdbx_description
1 polymer ?
#
loop_
_entity_poly.entity_id
_entity_poly.type
_entity_poly.pdbx_seq_one_letter_code
_entity_poly.pdbx_strand_id
1 'polypeptide(L)'
;MYWKMCTYELVLCGLAAVGCGGRVTDQVSDAAQEKAMFSSSNEIDNLATGDAAGQEADDDAASVGRGASDGGAGGGAGGGAGGSAGGSAGGSAGGSAGGSGLGTGSDRSQGAGIAGEGSVTPSYFPLDGNPRWEYEVEVTQTGKEPQRAKATRSLGGKKTIAGKEYVRVVTESTIPVPDQYCREGSDGVYAAVQGAQGSELLILPADPARTDRWTGSAPPAVKSLEGRATGGERYRIADREFSDCIQVSLTMTIVERGLFGSGKDVPVRMDRWFAPGIGMVAEIREVSAPGESNYMKSVSRLIRSER
;
A
#
# COMPACT_ATOMS: atom_id res chain seq x y z
N MET A 1 -28.32 -18.05 -3.13
CA MET A 1 -27.87 -16.79 -3.78
C MET A 1 -26.67 -16.29 -2.98
N TYR A 2 -25.44 -16.54 -3.46
CA TYR A 2 -24.20 -16.19 -2.75
C TYR A 2 -23.89 -14.71 -2.97
N TRP A 3 -24.22 -13.87 -1.99
CA TRP A 3 -23.79 -12.48 -1.98
C TRP A 3 -22.36 -12.43 -1.41
N LYS A 4 -21.36 -12.50 -2.28
CA LYS A 4 -19.99 -12.08 -1.95
C LYS A 4 -20.04 -10.57 -1.70
N MET A 5 -20.10 -10.19 -0.43
CA MET A 5 -20.01 -8.81 0.00
C MET A 5 -18.63 -8.23 -0.40
N CYS A 6 -18.63 -7.21 -1.25
CA CYS A 6 -17.47 -6.36 -1.51
C CYS A 6 -17.29 -5.39 -0.34
N THR A 7 -16.61 -5.83 0.72
CA THR A 7 -15.87 -4.90 1.58
C THR A 7 -14.71 -4.36 0.76
N TYR A 8 -14.74 -3.07 0.44
CA TYR A 8 -13.60 -2.40 -0.16
C TYR A 8 -12.52 -2.28 0.92
N GLU A 9 -11.62 -3.25 0.95
CA GLU A 9 -10.44 -3.23 1.80
C GLU A 9 -9.51 -2.12 1.31
N LEU A 10 -9.44 -1.02 2.05
CA LEU A 10 -8.50 0.05 1.76
C LEU A 10 -7.13 -0.37 2.29
N VAL A 11 -6.43 -1.15 1.47
CA VAL A 11 -5.14 -1.73 1.84
C VAL A 11 -4.03 -0.96 1.17
N LEU A 12 -3.64 0.13 1.82
CA LEU A 12 -2.37 0.75 1.51
C LEU A 12 -1.21 -0.05 2.10
N CYS A 13 -1.40 -0.82 3.18
CA CYS A 13 -0.29 -1.39 3.93
C CYS A 13 -0.65 -2.69 4.65
N GLY A 14 -0.84 -3.77 3.91
CA GLY A 14 -0.42 -5.08 4.39
C GLY A 14 -1.30 -5.81 5.41
N LEU A 15 -2.52 -5.36 5.68
CA LEU A 15 -3.51 -6.14 6.45
C LEU A 15 -4.92 -5.75 6.05
N ALA A 16 -5.68 -6.75 5.56
CA ALA A 16 -7.13 -6.67 5.45
C ALA A 16 -7.73 -6.44 6.84
N ALA A 17 -8.63 -5.46 6.96
CA ALA A 17 -9.44 -5.34 8.16
C ALA A 17 -10.34 -6.58 8.24
N VAL A 18 -10.12 -7.44 9.22
CA VAL A 18 -11.05 -8.52 9.56
C VAL A 18 -12.39 -7.87 9.92
N GLY A 19 -13.32 -7.92 8.97
CA GLY A 19 -14.66 -7.35 9.11
C GLY A 19 -15.37 -7.85 10.36
N CYS A 20 -16.07 -6.93 11.01
CA CYS A 20 -16.82 -7.11 12.24
C CYS A 20 -17.67 -8.39 12.25
N GLY A 21 -17.62 -9.09 13.37
CA GLY A 21 -18.50 -10.20 13.68
C GLY A 21 -19.97 -9.79 13.62
N GLY A 22 -20.70 -10.34 12.67
CA GLY A 22 -22.10 -10.65 12.88
C GLY A 22 -22.18 -11.85 13.81
N ARG A 23 -22.69 -11.64 15.03
CA ARG A 23 -23.22 -12.74 15.85
C ARG A 23 -24.33 -13.41 15.04
N VAL A 24 -24.06 -14.58 14.48
CA VAL A 24 -25.10 -15.57 14.19
C VAL A 24 -24.98 -16.58 15.31
N THR A 25 -26.06 -16.68 16.08
CA THR A 25 -26.27 -17.59 17.20
C THR A 25 -25.97 -19.04 16.83
N ASP A 26 -25.49 -19.79 17.83
CA ASP A 26 -25.33 -21.24 17.91
C ASP A 26 -26.17 -22.07 16.93
N GLN A 27 -25.53 -22.90 16.11
CA GLN A 27 -25.81 -24.33 15.97
C GLN A 27 -24.96 -24.99 14.87
N VAL A 28 -24.63 -26.26 15.14
CA VAL A 28 -24.05 -27.31 14.28
C VAL A 28 -22.52 -27.52 14.40
N SER A 29 -22.25 -28.39 15.37
CA SER A 29 -21.20 -29.41 15.51
C SER A 29 -20.54 -29.95 14.23
N ASP A 30 -19.25 -30.29 14.38
CA ASP A 30 -18.54 -31.44 13.80
C ASP A 30 -18.96 -31.92 12.40
N ALA A 31 -18.27 -31.44 11.36
CA ALA A 31 -17.86 -32.23 10.19
C ALA A 31 -17.16 -31.33 9.15
N ALA A 32 -15.82 -31.34 9.12
CA ALA A 32 -14.99 -31.19 7.90
C ALA A 32 -13.50 -31.07 8.27
N GLN A 33 -12.93 -32.14 8.82
CA GLN A 33 -11.49 -32.32 8.91
C GLN A 33 -11.11 -33.54 8.06
N GLU A 34 -11.32 -33.47 6.75
CA GLU A 34 -10.74 -34.41 5.78
C GLU A 34 -11.05 -33.95 4.35
N LYS A 35 -10.03 -33.37 3.67
CA LYS A 35 -9.77 -33.41 2.22
C LYS A 35 -8.92 -32.21 1.79
N ALA A 36 -7.62 -32.33 2.04
CA ALA A 36 -6.59 -31.68 1.23
C ALA A 36 -5.24 -32.39 1.47
N MET A 37 -5.19 -33.70 1.19
CA MET A 37 -3.96 -34.42 0.91
C MET A 37 -4.14 -35.13 -0.43
N PHE A 38 -3.05 -35.14 -1.21
CA PHE A 38 -2.89 -35.70 -2.57
C PHE A 38 -3.36 -34.83 -3.74
N SER A 39 -2.42 -34.15 -4.41
CA SER A 39 -1.65 -34.74 -5.51
C SER A 39 -1.12 -33.63 -6.43
N SER A 40 0.20 -33.49 -6.54
CA SER A 40 0.83 -32.81 -7.67
C SER A 40 2.15 -33.52 -7.99
N SER A 41 2.07 -34.56 -8.81
CA SER A 41 3.19 -35.03 -9.61
C SER A 41 3.08 -34.38 -10.99
N ASN A 42 4.11 -33.61 -11.35
CA ASN A 42 4.34 -33.15 -12.71
C ASN A 42 4.94 -34.30 -13.52
N GLU A 43 4.31 -34.65 -14.64
CA GLU A 43 4.99 -35.27 -15.78
C GLU A 43 4.71 -34.45 -17.04
N ILE A 44 5.81 -34.20 -17.75
CA ILE A 44 5.90 -33.58 -19.07
C ILE A 44 5.82 -34.73 -20.08
N ASP A 45 4.96 -34.63 -21.11
CA ASP A 45 5.32 -34.98 -22.49
C ASP A 45 4.25 -34.60 -23.53
N ASN A 46 4.67 -33.77 -24.49
CA ASN A 46 4.50 -33.87 -25.95
C ASN A 46 3.34 -34.69 -26.57
N LEU A 47 2.51 -34.04 -27.41
CA LEU A 47 2.42 -34.24 -28.89
C LEU A 47 1.05 -33.87 -29.49
N ALA A 48 1.14 -33.08 -30.57
CA ALA A 48 0.45 -33.23 -31.87
C ALA A 48 -1.07 -33.00 -32.02
N THR A 49 -1.35 -31.99 -32.86
CA THR A 49 -2.25 -31.97 -34.04
C THR A 49 -3.73 -32.35 -33.91
N GLY A 50 -4.60 -31.49 -34.44
CA GLY A 50 -5.94 -31.87 -34.90
C GLY A 50 -6.80 -30.68 -35.31
N ASP A 51 -6.85 -30.38 -36.61
CA ASP A 51 -7.90 -29.61 -37.27
C ASP A 51 -9.30 -30.20 -37.02
N ALA A 52 -10.34 -29.36 -36.95
CA ALA A 52 -11.53 -29.46 -37.80
C ALA A 52 -12.64 -28.46 -37.39
N ALA A 53 -13.22 -27.83 -38.42
CA ALA A 53 -14.62 -27.43 -38.65
C ALA A 53 -15.55 -27.35 -37.42
N GLY A 54 -16.28 -26.25 -37.20
CA GLY A 54 -17.22 -25.66 -38.15
C GLY A 54 -18.64 -26.07 -37.76
N GLN A 55 -19.41 -25.14 -37.20
CA GLN A 55 -20.87 -25.28 -37.12
C GLN A 55 -21.53 -23.91 -36.95
N GLU A 56 -22.14 -23.46 -38.05
CA GLU A 56 -23.21 -22.46 -38.09
C GLU A 56 -24.49 -23.09 -37.51
N ALA A 57 -25.27 -22.30 -36.78
CA ALA A 57 -26.72 -22.48 -36.68
C ALA A 57 -27.36 -21.14 -36.25
N ASP A 58 -28.30 -20.72 -37.09
CA ASP A 58 -29.12 -19.52 -37.07
C ASP A 58 -30.24 -19.55 -36.00
N ASP A 59 -30.98 -18.44 -36.02
CA ASP A 59 -32.42 -18.27 -35.75
C ASP A 59 -32.87 -17.68 -34.40
N ASP A 60 -33.17 -16.38 -34.49
CA ASP A 60 -34.49 -15.76 -34.30
C ASP A 60 -35.36 -16.18 -33.10
N ALA A 61 -35.69 -15.20 -32.25
CA ALA A 61 -37.09 -14.82 -31.97
C ALA A 61 -37.22 -13.57 -31.10
N ALA A 62 -38.08 -12.66 -31.55
CA ALA A 62 -38.54 -11.46 -30.86
C ALA A 62 -39.53 -11.76 -29.71
N SER A 63 -39.51 -10.94 -28.66
CA SER A 63 -40.75 -10.47 -27.97
C SER A 63 -40.41 -9.24 -27.11
N VAL A 64 -40.85 -8.04 -27.49
CA VAL A 64 -42.06 -7.34 -27.02
C VAL A 64 -42.17 -7.26 -25.49
N GLY A 65 -41.93 -6.06 -24.95
CA GLY A 65 -42.13 -5.75 -23.53
C GLY A 65 -42.05 -4.25 -23.25
N ARG A 66 -43.02 -3.50 -23.81
CA ARG A 66 -43.26 -2.09 -23.46
C ARG A 66 -43.73 -2.01 -22.00
N GLY A 67 -43.05 -1.20 -21.19
CA GLY A 67 -43.48 -0.85 -19.84
C GLY A 67 -43.11 0.61 -19.55
N ALA A 68 -44.02 1.52 -19.90
CA ALA A 68 -44.01 2.89 -19.44
C ALA A 68 -44.58 2.94 -18.03
N SER A 69 -43.92 3.65 -17.12
CA SER A 69 -44.60 4.23 -15.97
C SER A 69 -43.97 5.57 -15.63
N ASP A 70 -44.80 6.59 -15.82
CA ASP A 70 -44.64 7.97 -15.45
C ASP A 70 -44.53 8.17 -13.93
N GLY A 71 -43.90 9.27 -13.53
CA GLY A 71 -43.90 9.78 -12.15
C GLY A 71 -42.49 10.03 -11.63
N GLY A 72 -42.12 11.20 -11.15
CA GLY A 72 -42.85 12.42 -10.90
C GLY A 72 -41.84 13.50 -10.53
N ALA A 73 -42.17 14.73 -10.91
CA ALA A 73 -41.40 15.92 -10.60
C ALA A 73 -41.35 16.18 -9.09
N GLY A 74 -40.16 16.48 -8.57
CA GLY A 74 -39.95 16.97 -7.21
C GLY A 74 -38.84 18.01 -7.23
N GLY A 75 -39.22 19.28 -7.46
CA GLY A 75 -38.34 20.42 -7.36
C GLY A 75 -37.97 20.73 -5.92
N GLY A 76 -36.75 21.21 -5.72
CA GLY A 76 -36.26 21.67 -4.42
C GLY A 76 -35.08 22.61 -4.64
N ALA A 77 -35.38 23.85 -5.03
CA ALA A 77 -34.41 24.93 -5.04
C ALA A 77 -34.12 25.33 -3.58
N GLY A 78 -32.92 25.03 -3.11
CA GLY A 78 -32.39 25.49 -1.83
C GLY A 78 -31.11 26.26 -2.06
N GLY A 79 -31.23 27.57 -2.23
CA GLY A 79 -30.09 28.49 -2.30
C GLY A 79 -29.36 28.55 -0.96
N GLY A 80 -28.04 28.42 -1.01
CA GLY A 80 -27.15 28.61 0.12
C GLY A 80 -25.89 29.32 -0.36
N ALA A 81 -25.97 30.63 -0.53
CA ALA A 81 -24.82 31.50 -0.67
C ALA A 81 -24.11 31.57 0.69
N GLY A 82 -22.94 30.95 0.79
CA GLY A 82 -22.06 31.03 1.95
C GLY A 82 -20.64 31.21 1.45
N GLY A 83 -20.25 32.46 1.27
CA GLY A 83 -18.87 32.83 0.97
C GLY A 83 -17.94 32.51 2.13
N SER A 84 -16.70 32.18 1.81
CA SER A 84 -15.51 32.52 2.58
C SER A 84 -14.30 32.29 1.69
N ALA A 85 -13.79 33.39 1.15
CA ALA A 85 -12.45 33.48 0.63
C ALA A 85 -11.47 33.21 1.78
N GLY A 86 -10.64 32.19 1.64
CA GLY A 86 -9.54 31.88 2.55
C GLY A 86 -8.32 31.52 1.73
N GLY A 87 -7.63 32.54 1.24
CA GLY A 87 -6.35 32.39 0.56
C GLY A 87 -5.29 31.88 1.54
N SER A 88 -4.42 30.99 1.07
CA SER A 88 -3.12 30.71 1.69
C SER A 88 -2.17 30.29 0.58
N ALA A 89 -1.62 31.29 -0.11
CA ALA A 89 -0.42 31.16 -0.90
C ALA A 89 0.77 31.03 0.08
N GLY A 90 1.20 29.80 0.33
CA GLY A 90 2.46 29.50 1.03
C GLY A 90 3.59 29.37 0.02
N GLY A 91 4.12 30.49 -0.45
CA GLY A 91 5.34 30.53 -1.26
C GLY A 91 6.57 30.40 -0.35
N SER A 92 7.30 29.29 -0.47
CA SER A 92 8.62 29.14 0.15
C SER A 92 9.70 29.39 -0.91
N ALA A 93 10.02 30.66 -1.12
CA ALA A 93 11.24 31.07 -1.81
C ALA A 93 12.39 31.07 -0.80
N GLY A 94 13.18 29.99 -0.78
CA GLY A 94 14.47 29.95 -0.08
C GLY A 94 15.56 30.52 -0.98
N GLY A 95 15.98 31.74 -0.69
CA GLY A 95 17.01 32.45 -1.45
C GLY A 95 18.38 31.78 -1.38
N SER A 96 18.99 31.60 -2.55
CA SER A 96 20.41 31.31 -2.69
C SER A 96 21.20 32.59 -2.42
N ALA A 97 21.87 32.66 -1.28
CA ALA A 97 22.86 33.70 -1.02
C ALA A 97 24.12 33.37 -1.83
N GLY A 98 24.39 34.21 -2.83
CA GLY A 98 25.64 34.21 -3.58
C GLY A 98 26.80 34.66 -2.69
N GLY A 99 27.78 33.77 -2.52
CA GLY A 99 29.10 34.10 -2.01
C GLY A 99 30.07 34.29 -3.17
N SER A 100 30.21 35.52 -3.64
CA SER A 100 31.27 35.93 -4.55
C SER A 100 32.60 36.00 -3.79
N GLY A 101 33.31 34.89 -3.71
CA GLY A 101 34.68 34.82 -3.22
C GLY A 101 35.66 34.80 -4.38
N LEU A 102 36.19 35.98 -4.75
CA LEU A 102 37.36 36.12 -5.62
C LEU A 102 38.59 35.58 -4.87
N GLY A 103 38.98 34.35 -5.20
CA GLY A 103 40.23 33.73 -4.75
C GLY A 103 41.11 33.44 -5.95
N THR A 104 42.05 34.33 -6.22
CA THR A 104 43.11 34.18 -7.22
C THR A 104 44.17 33.19 -6.74
N GLY A 105 44.49 32.21 -7.58
CA GLY A 105 45.85 31.65 -7.67
C GLY A 105 46.09 30.28 -7.01
N SER A 106 46.12 29.23 -7.82
CA SER A 106 47.31 28.38 -7.94
C SER A 106 47.11 27.34 -9.04
N ASP A 107 47.84 27.53 -10.14
CA ASP A 107 48.31 26.45 -10.98
C ASP A 107 48.96 25.37 -10.12
N ARG A 108 48.43 24.15 -10.15
CA ARG A 108 49.22 22.91 -10.17
C ARG A 108 48.35 21.68 -10.36
N SER A 109 48.92 20.78 -11.15
CA SER A 109 48.64 19.35 -11.28
C SER A 109 47.47 18.94 -12.18
N GLN A 110 47.88 18.61 -13.42
CA GLN A 110 47.33 17.48 -14.17
C GLN A 110 47.35 16.25 -13.25
N GLY A 111 46.19 15.87 -12.73
CA GLY A 111 45.97 14.67 -11.94
C GLY A 111 44.91 13.81 -12.63
N ALA A 112 45.26 12.56 -12.86
CA ALA A 112 44.47 11.50 -13.51
C ALA A 112 42.96 11.58 -13.26
N GLY A 113 42.18 11.40 -14.34
CA GLY A 113 40.74 11.21 -14.27
C GLY A 113 40.41 10.02 -13.38
N ILE A 114 39.97 10.31 -12.16
CA ILE A 114 39.30 9.37 -11.30
C ILE A 114 37.95 9.14 -11.97
N ALA A 115 37.80 8.01 -12.66
CA ALA A 115 36.52 7.50 -13.07
C ALA A 115 35.63 7.52 -11.81
N GLY A 116 34.62 8.39 -11.81
CA GLY A 116 33.74 8.56 -10.68
C GLY A 116 33.13 7.21 -10.33
N GLU A 117 33.65 6.57 -9.28
CA GLU A 117 32.96 5.52 -8.57
C GLU A 117 31.63 6.10 -8.15
N GLY A 118 30.59 5.80 -8.93
CA GLY A 118 29.24 6.24 -8.66
C GLY A 118 28.91 5.77 -7.26
N SER A 119 28.81 6.70 -6.31
CA SER A 119 28.43 6.38 -4.94
C SER A 119 27.08 5.70 -5.02
N VAL A 120 27.05 4.38 -4.86
CA VAL A 120 25.81 3.62 -4.85
C VAL A 120 25.11 4.03 -3.57
N THR A 121 24.17 4.97 -3.69
CA THR A 121 23.33 5.36 -2.56
C THR A 121 22.61 4.09 -2.09
N PRO A 122 22.71 3.72 -0.80
CA PRO A 122 22.11 2.49 -0.32
C PRO A 122 20.60 2.48 -0.60
N SER A 123 20.10 1.46 -1.31
CA SER A 123 18.65 1.34 -1.52
C SER A 123 17.99 0.89 -0.21
N TYR A 124 17.16 1.75 0.36
CA TYR A 124 16.35 1.46 1.55
C TYR A 124 15.07 0.68 1.23
N PHE A 125 14.83 0.40 -0.05
CA PHE A 125 13.65 -0.32 -0.52
C PHE A 125 14.00 -1.09 -1.79
N PRO A 126 14.77 -2.18 -1.69
CA PRO A 126 15.25 -2.88 -2.88
C PRO A 126 14.06 -3.48 -3.64
N LEU A 127 13.77 -2.88 -4.80
CA LEU A 127 12.76 -3.33 -5.76
C LEU A 127 13.35 -4.18 -6.89
N ASP A 128 14.64 -4.46 -6.81
CA ASP A 128 15.41 -5.30 -7.70
C ASP A 128 15.80 -6.62 -7.02
N GLY A 129 16.22 -7.60 -7.84
CA GLY A 129 16.50 -8.96 -7.37
C GLY A 129 15.23 -9.76 -7.03
N ASN A 130 15.40 -10.81 -6.21
CA ASN A 130 14.30 -11.62 -5.68
C ASN A 130 14.28 -11.57 -4.14
N PRO A 131 14.24 -10.37 -3.53
CA PRO A 131 14.30 -10.25 -2.09
C PRO A 131 13.07 -10.91 -1.44
N ARG A 132 13.33 -11.53 -0.29
CA ARG A 132 12.32 -12.19 0.53
C ARG A 132 12.49 -11.75 1.98
N TRP A 133 11.39 -11.34 2.60
CA TRP A 133 11.37 -10.87 3.98
C TRP A 133 10.38 -11.69 4.79
N GLU A 134 10.81 -12.20 5.93
CA GLU A 134 9.96 -12.92 6.87
C GLU A 134 9.77 -12.08 8.12
N TYR A 135 8.51 -11.91 8.52
CA TYR A 135 8.10 -11.08 9.65
C TYR A 135 7.34 -11.89 10.69
N GLU A 136 7.54 -11.53 11.95
CA GLU A 136 6.59 -11.82 13.03
C GLU A 136 5.61 -10.65 13.10
N VAL A 137 4.32 -10.97 13.12
CA VAL A 137 3.24 -9.97 13.19
C VAL A 137 2.43 -10.23 14.44
N GLU A 138 2.28 -9.21 15.28
CA GLU A 138 1.38 -9.22 16.43
C GLU A 138 0.24 -8.23 16.17
N VAL A 139 -1.01 -8.70 16.27
CA VAL A 139 -2.22 -7.90 16.06
C VAL A 139 -3.00 -7.84 17.37
N THR A 140 -3.32 -6.64 17.81
CA THR A 140 -4.17 -6.36 18.97
C THR A 140 -5.43 -5.64 18.49
N GLN A 141 -6.60 -6.09 18.94
CA GLN A 141 -7.90 -5.47 18.63
C GLN A 141 -8.70 -5.26 19.92
N THR A 142 -9.55 -4.24 19.96
CA THR A 142 -10.40 -3.97 21.13
C THR A 142 -11.26 -5.19 21.48
N GLY A 143 -11.17 -5.64 22.74
CA GLY A 143 -11.96 -6.76 23.27
C GLY A 143 -11.50 -8.16 22.81
N LYS A 144 -10.31 -8.29 22.21
CA LYS A 144 -9.74 -9.58 21.80
C LYS A 144 -8.33 -9.75 22.37
N GLU A 145 -7.96 -11.00 22.61
CA GLU A 145 -6.58 -11.36 22.93
C GLU A 145 -5.64 -11.06 21.76
N PRO A 146 -4.40 -10.62 22.01
CA PRO A 146 -3.40 -10.43 20.96
C PRO A 146 -3.15 -11.71 20.16
N GLN A 147 -3.09 -11.58 18.84
CA GLN A 147 -2.84 -12.68 17.91
C GLN A 147 -1.46 -12.54 17.30
N ARG A 148 -0.73 -13.66 17.15
CA ARG A 148 0.57 -13.69 16.48
C ARG A 148 0.49 -14.51 15.20
N ALA A 149 1.12 -14.01 14.16
CA ALA A 149 1.22 -14.65 12.86
C ALA A 149 2.62 -14.47 12.28
N LYS A 150 2.94 -15.27 11.27
CA LYS A 150 4.09 -15.05 10.40
C LYS A 150 3.61 -14.51 9.06
N ALA A 151 4.38 -13.61 8.48
CA ALA A 151 4.13 -13.09 7.14
C ALA A 151 5.42 -13.13 6.32
N THR A 152 5.33 -13.56 5.08
CA THR A 152 6.42 -13.49 4.10
C THR A 152 6.08 -12.43 3.07
N ARG A 153 6.99 -11.49 2.81
CA ARG A 153 6.89 -10.56 1.68
C ARG A 153 7.92 -10.92 0.62
N SER A 154 7.51 -10.83 -0.64
CA SER A 154 8.37 -11.09 -1.81
C SER A 154 7.92 -10.24 -3.00
N LEU A 155 8.75 -10.15 -4.04
CA LEU A 155 8.38 -9.48 -5.29
C LEU A 155 7.65 -10.46 -6.22
N GLY A 156 6.48 -10.07 -6.74
CA GLY A 156 5.58 -10.89 -7.54
C GLY A 156 5.44 -10.43 -9.00
N GLY A 157 6.50 -9.85 -9.57
CA GLY A 157 6.53 -9.31 -10.93
C GLY A 157 6.10 -7.84 -11.01
N LYS A 158 5.70 -7.40 -12.20
CA LYS A 158 5.39 -5.99 -12.50
C LYS A 158 3.97 -5.82 -13.06
N LYS A 159 3.37 -4.65 -12.85
CA LYS A 159 2.04 -4.28 -13.35
C LYS A 159 2.03 -2.82 -13.78
N THR A 160 1.40 -2.53 -14.92
CA THR A 160 1.16 -1.15 -15.35
C THR A 160 -0.16 -0.63 -14.80
N ILE A 161 -0.15 0.51 -14.12
CA ILE A 161 -1.33 1.20 -13.59
C ILE A 161 -1.27 2.65 -14.05
N ALA A 162 -2.30 3.12 -14.77
CA ALA A 162 -2.37 4.47 -15.33
C ALA A 162 -1.09 4.89 -16.10
N GLY A 163 -0.52 3.97 -16.89
CA GLY A 163 0.67 4.22 -17.70
C GLY A 163 2.01 4.19 -16.95
N LYS A 164 2.01 3.90 -15.64
CA LYS A 164 3.23 3.76 -14.84
C LYS A 164 3.45 2.29 -14.47
N GLU A 165 4.70 1.84 -14.52
CA GLU A 165 5.10 0.48 -14.14
C GLU A 165 5.34 0.41 -12.62
N TYR A 166 4.73 -0.58 -11.96
CA TYR A 166 4.89 -0.87 -10.54
C TYR A 166 5.39 -2.29 -10.33
N VAL A 167 6.25 -2.48 -9.35
CA VAL A 167 6.62 -3.80 -8.82
C VAL A 167 5.54 -4.23 -7.82
N ARG A 168 5.06 -5.46 -7.99
CA ARG A 168 4.09 -6.09 -7.09
C ARG A 168 4.83 -6.66 -5.87
N VAL A 169 4.42 -6.25 -4.68
CA VAL A 169 4.88 -6.83 -3.41
C VAL A 169 3.77 -7.75 -2.90
N VAL A 170 4.05 -9.06 -2.92
CA VAL A 170 3.14 -10.11 -2.47
C VAL A 170 3.36 -10.35 -0.99
N THR A 171 2.27 -10.53 -0.23
CA THR A 171 2.34 -10.89 1.19
C THR A 171 1.63 -12.22 1.43
N GLU A 172 2.38 -13.24 1.81
CA GLU A 172 1.87 -14.55 2.19
C GLU A 172 1.71 -14.60 3.71
N SER A 173 0.48 -14.77 4.20
CA SER A 173 0.18 -14.87 5.63
C SER A 173 -1.12 -15.65 5.85
N THR A 174 -1.36 -16.11 7.09
CA THR A 174 -2.64 -16.75 7.45
C THR A 174 -3.81 -15.78 7.42
N ILE A 175 -3.54 -14.48 7.57
CA ILE A 175 -4.49 -13.39 7.37
C ILE A 175 -4.36 -12.95 5.91
N PRO A 176 -5.45 -12.93 5.12
CA PRO A 176 -5.40 -12.42 3.76
C PRO A 176 -4.89 -10.98 3.73
N VAL A 177 -3.90 -10.74 2.88
CA VAL A 177 -3.33 -9.41 2.66
C VAL A 177 -3.27 -9.20 1.16
N PRO A 178 -3.96 -8.18 0.62
CA PRO A 178 -3.85 -7.91 -0.80
C PRO A 178 -2.48 -7.32 -1.13
N ASP A 179 -2.05 -7.56 -2.36
CA ASP A 179 -0.74 -7.13 -2.83
C ASP A 179 -0.62 -5.61 -2.87
N GLN A 180 0.59 -5.14 -2.60
CA GLN A 180 0.96 -3.75 -2.78
C GLN A 180 1.65 -3.57 -4.14
N TYR A 181 1.51 -2.39 -4.72
CA TYR A 181 2.17 -2.04 -5.97
C TYR A 181 3.02 -0.81 -5.72
N CYS A 182 4.34 -0.98 -5.74
CA CYS A 182 5.31 0.06 -5.43
C CYS A 182 6.14 0.39 -6.67
N ARG A 183 6.55 1.64 -6.81
CA ARG A 183 7.53 2.04 -7.82
C ARG A 183 8.51 3.02 -7.22
N GLU A 184 9.73 3.01 -7.72
CA GLU A 184 10.69 4.07 -7.49
C GLU A 184 10.41 5.25 -8.44
N GLY A 185 10.72 6.45 -7.96
CA GLY A 185 10.73 7.69 -8.72
C GLY A 185 11.88 8.58 -8.24
N SER A 186 12.07 9.73 -8.88
CA SER A 186 13.15 10.68 -8.53
C SER A 186 13.10 11.15 -7.07
N ASP A 187 11.90 11.26 -6.51
CA ASP A 187 11.70 11.83 -5.17
C ASP A 187 11.55 10.76 -4.08
N GLY A 188 11.51 9.48 -4.45
CA GLY A 188 11.37 8.36 -3.52
C GLY A 188 10.50 7.23 -4.03
N VAL A 189 9.99 6.43 -3.10
CA VAL A 189 9.15 5.26 -3.37
C VAL A 189 7.68 5.64 -3.24
N TYR A 190 6.92 5.32 -4.26
CA TYR A 190 5.49 5.54 -4.36
C TYR A 190 4.72 4.23 -4.28
N ALA A 191 3.61 4.21 -3.55
CA ALA A 191 2.65 3.10 -3.53
C ALA A 191 1.37 3.49 -4.27
N ALA A 192 0.91 2.65 -5.20
CA ALA A 192 -0.38 2.82 -5.84
C ALA A 192 -1.52 2.62 -4.83
N VAL A 193 -2.54 3.46 -4.90
CA VAL A 193 -3.67 3.44 -3.97
C VAL A 193 -4.79 2.59 -4.54
N GLN A 194 -5.11 1.48 -3.86
CA GLN A 194 -6.21 0.62 -4.26
C GLN A 194 -7.55 1.37 -4.18
N GLY A 195 -8.36 1.27 -5.24
CA GLY A 195 -9.65 1.97 -5.32
C GLY A 195 -9.59 3.45 -5.71
N ALA A 196 -8.40 4.02 -5.93
CA ALA A 196 -8.23 5.39 -6.43
C ALA A 196 -7.45 5.37 -7.76
N GLN A 197 -8.18 5.49 -8.87
CA GLN A 197 -7.63 5.28 -10.21
C GLN A 197 -6.43 6.20 -10.48
N GLY A 198 -5.27 5.58 -10.74
CA GLY A 198 -4.02 6.28 -11.06
C GLY A 198 -3.40 7.09 -9.92
N SER A 199 -3.97 7.03 -8.72
CA SER A 199 -3.43 7.74 -7.55
C SER A 199 -2.33 6.93 -6.89
N GLU A 200 -1.30 7.63 -6.42
CA GLU A 200 -0.19 7.06 -5.68
C GLU A 200 0.20 7.99 -4.53
N LEU A 201 0.81 7.42 -3.48
CA LEU A 201 1.27 8.16 -2.32
C LEU A 201 2.76 7.89 -2.12
N LEU A 202 3.52 8.95 -1.81
CA LEU A 202 4.91 8.83 -1.39
C LEU A 202 4.94 8.13 -0.02
N ILE A 203 5.65 7.01 0.06
CA ILE A 203 5.75 6.18 1.27
C ILE A 203 7.16 6.15 1.87
N LEU A 204 8.17 6.58 1.12
CA LEU A 204 9.55 6.72 1.56
C LEU A 204 10.25 7.77 0.66
N PRO A 205 10.68 8.92 1.17
CA PRO A 205 11.44 9.89 0.38
C PRO A 205 12.81 9.32 -0.02
N ALA A 206 13.32 9.71 -1.19
CA ALA A 206 14.66 9.32 -1.64
C ALA A 206 15.76 9.86 -0.71
N ASP A 207 15.54 11.02 -0.11
CA ASP A 207 16.46 11.66 0.84
C ASP A 207 15.66 12.30 2.00
N PRO A 208 15.62 11.65 3.17
CA PRO A 208 14.95 12.19 4.36
C PRO A 208 15.51 13.53 4.84
N ALA A 209 16.77 13.86 4.55
CA ALA A 209 17.35 15.15 4.96
C ALA A 209 16.82 16.31 4.10
N ARG A 210 16.38 16.03 2.87
CA ARG A 210 15.78 17.00 1.95
C ARG A 210 14.25 17.03 2.04
N THR A 211 13.63 15.89 2.26
CA THR A 211 12.19 15.72 2.35
C THR A 211 11.83 15.04 3.66
N ASP A 212 11.91 15.80 4.74
CA ASP A 212 11.58 15.32 6.09
C ASP A 212 10.06 15.32 6.34
N ARG A 213 9.28 16.07 5.55
CA ARG A 213 7.81 16.14 5.64
C ARG A 213 7.15 16.26 4.26
N TRP A 214 5.97 15.64 4.11
CA TRP A 214 5.15 15.77 2.89
C TRP A 214 3.66 15.57 3.20
N THR A 215 2.81 15.91 2.23
CA THR A 215 1.37 15.64 2.29
C THR A 215 0.92 14.94 1.01
N GLY A 216 -0.23 14.26 1.06
CA GLY A 216 -0.82 13.59 -0.09
C GLY A 216 -2.31 13.34 0.08
N SER A 217 -2.98 12.97 -1.01
CA SER A 217 -4.39 12.55 -1.02
C SER A 217 -4.63 11.63 -2.21
N ALA A 218 -5.57 10.70 -2.07
CA ALA A 218 -5.95 9.77 -3.12
C ALA A 218 -7.44 9.42 -3.03
N PRO A 219 -8.34 10.36 -3.32
CA PRO A 219 -9.77 10.12 -3.26
C PRO A 219 -10.21 9.05 -4.28
N PRO A 220 -11.26 8.27 -3.98
CA PRO A 220 -12.09 8.36 -2.77
C PRO A 220 -11.49 7.65 -1.55
N ALA A 221 -10.31 7.06 -1.69
CA ALA A 221 -9.80 6.09 -0.74
C ALA A 221 -9.08 6.74 0.46
N VAL A 222 -8.22 7.71 0.18
CA VAL A 222 -7.46 8.47 1.18
C VAL A 222 -7.82 9.94 1.04
N LYS A 223 -8.46 10.48 2.08
CA LYS A 223 -8.85 11.89 2.14
C LYS A 223 -7.63 12.78 2.35
N SER A 224 -6.75 12.37 3.25
CA SER A 224 -5.51 13.07 3.57
C SER A 224 -4.42 12.09 4.02
N LEU A 225 -3.18 12.46 3.75
CA LEU A 225 -1.97 11.83 4.24
C LEU A 225 -0.98 12.94 4.62
N GLU A 226 -0.34 12.77 5.78
CA GLU A 226 0.81 13.52 6.23
C GLU A 226 1.94 12.53 6.50
N GLY A 227 3.10 12.76 5.88
CA GLY A 227 4.28 11.94 6.07
C GLY A 227 5.42 12.72 6.73
N ARG A 228 6.22 12.01 7.52
CA ARG A 228 7.50 12.49 8.06
C ARG A 228 8.57 11.43 7.91
N ALA A 229 9.81 11.83 7.70
CA ALA A 229 10.94 10.92 7.66
C ALA A 229 12.14 11.47 8.46
N THR A 230 12.83 10.58 9.18
CA THR A 230 14.06 10.89 9.91
C THR A 230 15.11 9.83 9.56
N GLY A 231 16.32 10.25 9.19
CA GLY A 231 17.44 9.35 8.86
C GLY A 231 18.47 9.25 9.99
N GLY A 232 19.39 8.27 9.89
CA GLY A 232 20.48 8.08 10.85
C GLY A 232 20.06 7.38 12.15
N GLU A 233 18.85 6.81 12.19
CA GLU A 233 18.30 6.18 13.39
C GLU A 233 18.92 4.80 13.63
N ARG A 234 18.91 4.36 14.90
CA ARG A 234 19.20 2.95 15.25
C ARG A 234 17.91 2.26 15.63
N TYR A 235 17.70 1.06 15.10
CA TYR A 235 16.53 0.26 15.43
C TYR A 235 16.93 -1.11 15.95
N ARG A 236 16.40 -1.50 17.11
CA ARG A 236 16.72 -2.77 17.76
C ARG A 236 15.49 -3.66 17.86
N ILE A 237 15.62 -4.90 17.39
CA ILE A 237 14.58 -5.94 17.49
C ILE A 237 15.21 -7.16 18.13
N ALA A 238 14.74 -7.54 19.32
CA ALA A 238 15.28 -8.66 20.08
C ALA A 238 16.83 -8.58 20.20
N ASP A 239 17.53 -9.53 19.63
CA ASP A 239 18.99 -9.66 19.61
C ASP A 239 19.67 -8.99 18.39
N ARG A 240 18.89 -8.37 17.49
CA ARG A 240 19.39 -7.72 16.27
C ARG A 240 19.34 -6.20 16.39
N GLU A 241 20.35 -5.53 15.86
CA GLU A 241 20.43 -4.08 15.74
C GLU A 241 20.68 -3.68 14.29
N PHE A 242 19.94 -2.68 13.83
CA PHE A 242 20.07 -2.07 12.51
C PHE A 242 20.52 -0.63 12.70
N SER A 243 21.62 -0.26 12.05
CA SER A 243 22.16 1.10 12.06
C SER A 243 21.73 1.86 10.80
N ASP A 244 21.77 3.19 10.89
CA ASP A 244 21.52 4.10 9.77
C ASP A 244 20.14 3.87 9.13
N CYS A 245 19.14 3.61 9.97
CA CYS A 245 17.77 3.41 9.53
C CYS A 245 17.10 4.74 9.18
N ILE A 246 16.14 4.65 8.25
CA ILE A 246 15.15 5.71 8.03
C ILE A 246 13.87 5.32 8.76
N GLN A 247 13.43 6.16 9.68
CA GLN A 247 12.09 6.08 10.25
C GLN A 247 11.13 6.92 9.40
N VAL A 248 10.02 6.31 8.94
CA VAL A 248 8.93 7.01 8.26
C VAL A 248 7.66 6.92 9.10
N SER A 249 7.05 8.06 9.38
CA SER A 249 5.76 8.19 10.08
C SER A 249 4.71 8.73 9.11
N LEU A 250 3.66 7.96 8.85
CA LEU A 250 2.52 8.34 8.04
C LEU A 250 1.27 8.46 8.92
N THR A 251 0.58 9.58 8.86
CA THR A 251 -0.76 9.76 9.44
C THR A 251 -1.72 10.04 8.30
N MET A 252 -2.78 9.25 8.19
CA MET A 252 -3.75 9.36 7.09
C MET A 252 -5.18 9.21 7.57
N THR A 253 -6.12 9.77 6.81
CA THR A 253 -7.55 9.55 7.00
C THR A 253 -8.08 8.75 5.82
N ILE A 254 -8.45 7.50 6.07
CA ILE A 254 -9.08 6.62 5.08
C ILE A 254 -10.60 6.77 5.13
N VAL A 255 -11.27 6.54 4.01
CA VAL A 255 -12.74 6.56 3.95
C VAL A 255 -13.26 5.12 3.86
N GLU A 256 -13.81 4.62 4.96
CA GLU A 256 -14.51 3.33 4.97
C GLU A 256 -15.95 3.51 4.49
N ARG A 257 -16.32 2.89 3.37
CA ARG A 257 -17.69 2.95 2.85
C ARG A 257 -18.54 1.85 3.48
N GLY A 258 -19.55 2.25 4.26
CA GLY A 258 -20.56 1.33 4.77
C GLY A 258 -21.50 0.83 3.67
N LEU A 259 -22.22 -0.26 3.97
CA LEU A 259 -23.25 -0.87 3.11
C LEU A 259 -24.33 0.11 2.61
N PHE A 260 -24.58 1.18 3.37
CA PHE A 260 -25.58 2.21 3.04
C PHE A 260 -24.97 3.48 2.44
N GLY A 261 -23.74 3.42 1.94
CA GLY A 261 -23.07 4.54 1.26
C GLY A 261 -22.55 5.65 2.18
N SER A 262 -22.79 5.60 3.49
CA SER A 262 -22.15 6.50 4.44
C SER A 262 -20.66 6.17 4.53
N GLY A 263 -19.80 7.13 4.17
CA GLY A 263 -18.35 7.05 4.40
C GLY A 263 -18.03 7.41 5.86
N LYS A 264 -17.28 6.56 6.55
CA LYS A 264 -16.67 6.86 7.85
C LYS A 264 -15.21 7.24 7.63
N ASP A 265 -14.82 8.39 8.15
CA ASP A 265 -13.41 8.78 8.22
C ASP A 265 -12.74 7.96 9.33
N VAL A 266 -11.71 7.20 8.99
CA VAL A 266 -10.95 6.37 9.93
C VAL A 266 -9.49 6.86 9.95
N PRO A 267 -8.99 7.34 11.10
CA PRO A 267 -7.60 7.74 11.21
C PRO A 267 -6.72 6.48 11.24
N VAL A 268 -5.62 6.53 10.51
CA VAL A 268 -4.61 5.48 10.46
C VAL A 268 -3.25 6.11 10.66
N ARG A 269 -2.47 5.55 11.59
CA ARG A 269 -1.07 5.91 11.81
C ARG A 269 -0.18 4.72 11.45
N MET A 270 0.93 4.98 10.79
CA MET A 270 1.95 3.99 10.47
C MET A 270 3.33 4.55 10.79
N ASP A 271 4.11 3.81 11.56
CA ASP A 271 5.52 4.08 11.81
C ASP A 271 6.33 2.92 11.24
N ARG A 272 7.27 3.20 10.35
CA ARG A 272 8.08 2.20 9.63
C ARG A 272 9.56 2.50 9.80
N TRP A 273 10.37 1.45 9.86
CA TRP A 273 11.82 1.57 9.88
C TRP A 273 12.38 0.82 8.68
N PHE A 274 13.25 1.48 7.93
CA PHE A 274 13.93 0.93 6.75
C PHE A 274 15.43 0.91 6.99
N ALA A 275 16.06 -0.24 6.79
CA ALA A 275 17.51 -0.38 6.90
C ALA A 275 18.15 -0.47 5.51
N PRO A 276 19.36 0.09 5.32
CA PRO A 276 20.00 0.18 4.02
C PRO A 276 20.26 -1.22 3.46
N GLY A 277 19.78 -1.43 2.24
CA GLY A 277 19.92 -2.70 1.53
C GLY A 277 19.06 -3.84 2.09
N ILE A 278 18.36 -3.65 3.21
CA ILE A 278 17.46 -4.68 3.74
C ILE A 278 16.05 -4.35 3.31
N GLY A 279 15.63 -3.08 3.36
CA GLY A 279 14.21 -2.75 3.24
C GLY A 279 13.58 -2.52 4.61
N MET A 280 12.28 -2.74 4.70
CA MET A 280 11.51 -2.52 5.92
C MET A 280 11.88 -3.56 7.00
N VAL A 281 12.42 -3.09 8.13
CA VAL A 281 12.78 -3.95 9.28
C VAL A 281 11.69 -4.01 10.34
N ALA A 282 10.84 -2.98 10.42
CA ALA A 282 9.66 -2.99 11.28
C ALA A 282 8.57 -2.04 10.80
N GLU A 283 7.35 -2.32 11.25
CA GLU A 283 6.16 -1.50 11.06
C GLU A 283 5.28 -1.55 12.32
N ILE A 284 4.81 -0.40 12.76
CA ILE A 284 3.72 -0.26 13.72
C ILE A 284 2.59 0.42 12.99
N ARG A 285 1.42 -0.21 12.96
CA ARG A 285 0.20 0.35 12.36
C ARG A 285 -0.88 0.44 13.41
N GLU A 286 -1.52 1.59 13.52
CA GLU A 286 -2.67 1.83 14.39
C GLU A 286 -3.84 2.34 13.53
N VAL A 287 -5.01 1.74 13.72
CA VAL A 287 -6.25 2.08 13.03
C VAL A 287 -7.26 2.48 14.09
N SER A 288 -7.83 3.68 13.94
CA SER A 288 -8.69 4.35 14.94
C SER A 288 -7.94 4.74 16.22
N ALA A 289 -8.58 5.53 17.09
CA ALA A 289 -7.97 5.93 18.36
C ALA A 289 -8.05 4.80 19.42
N PRO A 290 -7.04 4.67 20.32
CA PRO A 290 -7.13 3.74 21.44
C PRO A 290 -8.40 3.94 22.27
N GLY A 291 -9.12 2.86 22.53
CA GLY A 291 -10.41 2.87 23.24
C GLY A 291 -11.64 2.88 22.34
N GLU A 292 -11.48 3.12 21.03
CA GLU A 292 -12.57 2.93 20.08
C GLU A 292 -12.87 1.44 19.83
N SER A 293 -14.13 1.13 19.51
CA SER A 293 -14.58 -0.24 19.29
C SER A 293 -13.92 -0.91 18.08
N ASN A 294 -13.48 -0.12 17.10
CA ASN A 294 -12.75 -0.55 15.91
C ASN A 294 -11.24 -0.24 15.99
N TYR A 295 -10.71 -0.02 17.19
CA TYR A 295 -9.26 0.13 17.37
C TYR A 295 -8.54 -1.19 17.07
N MET A 296 -7.46 -1.05 16.30
CA MET A 296 -6.55 -2.13 15.96
C MET A 296 -5.12 -1.63 15.92
N LYS A 297 -4.21 -2.39 16.51
CA LYS A 297 -2.77 -2.20 16.41
C LYS A 297 -2.12 -3.44 15.80
N SER A 298 -1.23 -3.23 14.84
CA SER A 298 -0.40 -4.28 14.27
C SER A 298 1.06 -3.91 14.43
N VAL A 299 1.90 -4.85 14.87
CA VAL A 299 3.34 -4.68 14.96
C VAL A 299 4.02 -5.78 14.17
N SER A 300 4.70 -5.41 13.10
CA SER A 300 5.48 -6.32 12.24
C SER A 300 6.96 -6.13 12.51
N ARG A 301 7.69 -7.23 12.72
CA ARG A 301 9.14 -7.23 13.03
C ARG A 301 9.86 -8.22 12.14
N LEU A 302 10.93 -7.79 11.49
CA LEU A 302 11.72 -8.64 10.60
C LEU A 302 12.41 -9.76 11.38
N ILE A 303 12.12 -11.01 11.02
CA ILE A 303 12.80 -12.20 11.50
C ILE A 303 14.02 -12.47 10.61
N ARG A 304 13.82 -12.48 9.29
CA ARG A 304 14.83 -12.89 8.31
C ARG A 304 14.67 -12.14 7.00
N SER A 305 15.78 -11.90 6.31
CA SER A 305 15.81 -11.38 4.94
C SER A 305 16.74 -12.23 4.07
N GLU A 306 16.31 -12.54 2.85
CA GLU A 306 17.10 -13.18 1.80
C GLU A 306 17.16 -12.22 0.60
N ARG A 307 18.29 -12.23 -0.11
CA ARG A 307 18.51 -11.47 -1.34
C ARG A 307 18.84 -12.42 -2.49
#